data_AF-A0A970IQ72-F1
#
_entry.id   AF-A0A970IQ72-F1
#
_cell.length_a   1.000
_cell.length_b   1.000
_cell.length_c   1.000
_cell.angle_alpha   90.00
_cell.angle_beta   90.00
_cell.angle_gamma   90.00
#
_symmetry.space_group_name_H-M   'P 1'
#
loop_
_entity.id
_entity.type
_entity.pdbx_description
1 polymer ?
#
loop_
_entity_poly.entity_id
_entity_poly.type
_entity_poly.pdbx_seq_one_letter_code
_entity_poly.pdbx_strand_id
1 'polypeptide(L)' 'MIALRNENKIFIDGDFEPFYIDDVFGFKRSLKDEIVFVLVNPTGENRNTIVPGTNKEVVIAGMSYEIVQI' A
#
# COMPACT_ATOMS: atom_id res chain seq x y z
N MET A 1 -6.67 0.22 10.79
CA MET A 1 -6.77 1.56 10.16
C MET A 1 -6.80 2.71 11.17
N ILE A 2 -7.76 2.78 12.11
CA ILE A 2 -7.83 3.90 13.07
C ILE A 2 -6.59 3.96 13.98
N ALA A 3 -6.18 2.83 14.57
CA ALA A 3 -4.96 2.77 15.39
C ALA A 3 -3.69 3.12 14.60
N LEU A 4 -3.52 2.51 13.42
CA LEU A 4 -2.42 2.79 12.48
C LEU A 4 -2.28 4.29 12.15
N ARG A 5 -3.39 5.00 11.93
CA ARG A 5 -3.36 6.44 11.66
C ARG A 5 -2.92 7.25 12.88
N ASN A 6 -3.34 6.86 14.08
CA ASN A 6 -3.01 7.57 15.32
C ASN A 6 -1.54 7.36 15.74
N GLU A 7 -0.97 6.22 15.37
CA GLU A 7 0.39 5.83 15.74
C GLU A 7 1.44 6.23 14.69
N ASN A 8 1.05 6.37 13.42
CA ASN A 8 1.97 6.67 12.31
C ASN A 8 1.62 7.98 11.60
N LYS A 9 2.46 9.00 11.81
CA LYS A 9 2.31 10.33 11.22
C LYS A 9 2.32 10.33 9.69
N ILE A 10 2.96 9.35 9.04
CA ILE A 10 2.98 9.23 7.57
C ILE A 10 1.58 9.10 6.95
N PHE A 11 0.61 8.52 7.67
CA PHE A 11 -0.78 8.43 7.22
C PHE A 11 -1.58 9.71 7.45
N ILE A 12 -1.03 10.69 8.17
CA ILE A 12 -1.62 12.01 8.38
C ILE A 12 -0.93 13.03 7.47
N ASP A 13 0.38 13.18 7.63
CA ASP A 13 1.18 14.26 7.05
C ASP A 13 1.95 13.85 5.79
N GLY A 14 2.03 12.56 5.48
CA GLY A 14 2.76 12.08 4.31
C GLY A 14 2.09 12.45 2.98
N ASP A 15 2.91 12.70 1.98
CA ASP A 15 2.47 12.91 0.59
C ASP A 15 1.73 11.68 0.08
N PHE A 16 0.80 11.88 -0.85
CA PHE A 16 -0.02 10.80 -1.40
C PHE A 16 0.19 10.68 -2.91
N GLU A 17 0.55 9.48 -3.35
CA GLU A 17 0.77 9.15 -4.76
C GLU A 17 0.02 7.86 -5.11
N PRO A 18 -1.12 7.93 -5.82
CA PRO A 18 -1.90 6.75 -6.21
C PRO A 18 -1.28 6.04 -7.41
N PHE A 19 -1.50 4.73 -7.51
CA PHE A 19 -1.11 3.91 -8.65
C PHE A 19 -2.05 2.72 -8.82
N TYR A 20 -2.00 2.10 -9.99
CA TYR A 20 -2.79 0.92 -10.33
C TYR A 20 -1.86 -0.16 -10.89
N ILE A 21 -2.07 -1.40 -10.45
CA ILE A 21 -1.38 -2.58 -10.98
C ILE A 21 -2.46 -3.59 -11.32
N ASP A 22 -2.77 -3.70 -12.60
CA ASP A 22 -3.92 -4.45 -13.09
C ASP A 22 -5.21 -4.02 -12.35
N ASP A 23 -5.84 -4.94 -11.63
CA ASP A 23 -7.06 -4.70 -10.84
C ASP A 23 -6.78 -4.26 -9.39
N VAL A 24 -5.51 -4.16 -8.98
CA VAL A 24 -5.10 -3.75 -7.64
C VAL A 24 -4.93 -2.24 -7.61
N PHE A 25 -5.68 -1.57 -6.74
CA PHE A 25 -5.46 -0.16 -6.44
C PHE A 25 -4.42 -0.04 -5.33
N GLY A 26 -3.41 0.80 -5.54
CA GLY A 26 -2.41 1.09 -4.52
C GLY A 26 -2.16 2.57 -4.36
N PHE A 27 -1.57 2.94 -3.24
CA PHE A 27 -1.05 4.27 -3.05
C PHE A 27 0.18 4.25 -2.17
N LYS A 28 1.09 5.16 -2.48
CA LYS A 28 2.29 5.43 -1.71
C LYS A 28 2.01 6.62 -0.79
N ARG A 29 2.47 6.48 0.45
CA ARG A 29 2.61 7.54 1.43
C ARG A 29 4.08 7.77 1.68
N SER A 30 4.54 9.01 1.61
CA SER A 30 5.94 9.34 1.91
C SER A 30 6.04 10.52 2.85
N LEU A 31 6.87 10.40 3.89
CA LEU A 31 7.15 11.50 4.81
C LEU A 31 8.63 11.46 5.18
N LYS A 32 9.40 12.44 4.72
CA LYS A 32 10.87 12.48 4.84
C LYS A 32 11.49 11.23 4.20
N ASP A 33 12.16 10.38 5.00
CA ASP A 33 12.84 9.17 4.55
C ASP A 33 11.96 7.91 4.69
N GLU A 34 10.74 8.04 5.22
CA GLU A 34 9.82 6.91 5.38
C GLU A 34 8.89 6.79 4.18
N ILE A 35 8.75 5.57 3.65
CA ILE A 35 7.83 5.26 2.56
C ILE A 35 6.97 4.07 2.95
N VAL A 36 5.66 4.23 2.78
CA VAL A 36 4.67 3.17 2.99
C VAL A 36 3.84 3.02 1.74
N PHE A 37 3.65 1.78 1.30
CA PHE A 37 2.73 1.43 0.23
C PHE A 37 1.53 0.72 0.83
N VAL A 38 0.34 1.13 0.41
CA VAL A 38 -0.91 0.44 0.74
C VAL A 38 -1.46 -0.09 -0.56
N LEU A 39 -1.70 -1.39 -0.63
CA LEU A 39 -2.26 -2.06 -1.80
C LEU A 39 -3.60 -2.67 -1.42
N VAL A 40 -4.61 -2.49 -2.27
CA VAL A 40 -5.98 -2.91 -2.06
C VAL A 40 -6.41 -3.76 -3.24
N ASN A 41 -6.75 -5.02 -2.96
CA ASN A 41 -7.28 -5.94 -3.96
C ASN A 41 -8.80 -6.00 -3.82
N PRO A 42 -9.57 -5.35 -4.71
CA PRO A 42 -11.02 -5.40 -4.67
C PRO A 42 -11.59 -6.71 -5.23
N THR A 43 -10.77 -7.55 -5.88
CA THR A 43 -11.23 -8.80 -6.50
C THR A 43 -11.41 -9.90 -5.47
N GLY A 44 -12.21 -10.94 -5.77
CA GLY A 44 -12.37 -12.10 -4.89
C GLY A 44 -11.21 -13.10 -4.92
N GLU A 45 -10.23 -12.89 -5.79
CA GLU A 45 -9.10 -13.80 -6.03
C GLU A 45 -7.81 -13.24 -5.43
N ASN A 46 -6.89 -14.11 -5.06
CA ASN A 46 -5.57 -13.68 -4.61
C ASN A 46 -4.76 -13.12 -5.79
N ARG A 47 -4.06 -12.02 -5.56
CA ARG A 47 -3.22 -11.36 -6.57
C ARG A 47 -1.78 -11.29 -6.10
N ASN A 48 -0.86 -11.66 -6.97
CA ASN A 48 0.56 -11.42 -6.78
C ASN A 48 0.93 -10.14 -7.52
N THR A 49 1.56 -9.21 -6.83
CA THR A 49 1.96 -7.92 -7.40
C THR A 49 3.35 -7.52 -6.93
N ILE A 50 4.04 -6.71 -7.72
CA ILE A 50 5.33 -6.12 -7.37
C ILE A 50 5.08 -4.67 -6.95
N VAL A 51 5.59 -4.26 -5.78
CA VAL A 51 5.41 -2.88 -5.30
C VAL A 51 6.22 -1.91 -6.18
N PRO A 52 5.61 -0.85 -6.75
CA PRO A 52 6.29 0.02 -7.70
C PRO A 52 7.52 0.71 -7.11
N GLY A 53 8.60 0.77 -7.88
CA GLY A 53 9.87 1.34 -7.42
C GLY A 53 10.65 0.42 -6.47
N THR A 54 10.21 -0.84 -6.33
CA THR A 54 10.84 -1.86 -5.49
C THR A 54 10.89 -3.18 -6.25
N ASN A 55 11.70 -4.13 -5.77
CA ASN A 55 11.67 -5.52 -6.25
C ASN A 55 10.93 -6.44 -5.27
N LYS A 56 10.00 -5.88 -4.47
CA LYS A 56 9.28 -6.63 -3.44
C LYS A 56 7.97 -7.17 -4.02
N GLU A 57 7.90 -8.50 -4.11
CA GLU A 57 6.67 -9.22 -4.41
C GLU A 57 5.77 -9.32 -3.18
N VAL A 58 4.47 -9.14 -3.38
CA VAL A 58 3.44 -9.18 -2.35
C VAL A 58 2.26 -9.97 -2.87
N VAL A 59 1.77 -10.91 -2.06
CA VAL A 59 0.52 -11.62 -2.30
C VAL A 59 -0.58 -10.92 -1.51
N ILE A 60 -1.58 -10.40 -2.20
CA ILE A 60 -2.72 -9.71 -1.59
C ILE A 60 -3.93 -10.63 -1.75
N ALA A 61 -4.54 -11.02 -0.63
CA ALA A 61 -5.74 -11.83 -0.66
C ALA A 61 -6.91 -11.11 -1.35
N GLY A 62 -7.88 -11.88 -1.83
CA GLY A 62 -9.11 -11.29 -2.37
C GLY A 62 -9.85 -10.46 -1.32
N MET A 63 -10.39 -9.31 -1.73
CA MET A 63 -11.11 -8.35 -0.89
C MET A 63 -10.31 -7.93 0.35
N SER A 64 -8.98 -7.83 0.22
CA SER A 64 -8.09 -7.45 1.31
C SER A 64 -7.18 -6.28 0.93
N TYR A 65 -6.43 -5.81 1.93
CA TYR A 65 -5.37 -4.84 1.73
C TYR A 65 -4.09 -5.33 2.40
N GLU A 66 -2.95 -4.88 1.88
CA GLU A 66 -1.63 -5.11 2.45
C GLU A 66 -0.89 -3.79 2.60
N ILE A 67 -0.15 -3.66 3.70
CA ILE A 67 0.67 -2.48 4.00
C ILE A 67 2.13 -2.89 3.97
N VAL A 68 2.91 -2.20 3.15
CA VAL A 68 4.32 -2.50 2.93
C VAL A 68 5.13 -1.27 3.29
N GLN A 69 5.89 -1.36 4.37
CA GLN A 69 6.85 -0.33 4.77
C GLN A 69 8.25 -0.69 4.27
N ILE A 70 9.01 0.32 3.86
CA ILE A 70 10.38 0.23 3.34
C ILE A 70 11.27 1.19 4.11
#